data_AF-A0A972UY61-F1
#
_entry.id   AF-A0A972UY61-F1
#
_cell.length_a   1.000
_cell.length_b   1.000
_cell.length_c   1.000
_cell.angle_alpha   90.00
_cell.angle_beta   90.00
_cell.angle_gamma   90.00
#
_symmetry.space_group_name_H-M   'P 1'
#
loop_
_entity.id
_entity.type
_entity.pdbx_description
1 polymer ?
#
loop_
_entity_poly.entity_id
_entity_poly.type
_entity_poly.pdbx_seq_one_letter_code
_entity_poly.pdbx_strand_id
1 'polypeptide(L)'
;MRLFLSLEKRREKLSHWLKKNTTIDFSDWGVFVLFILGLFAMFFFSKGISLLDLIPSIVLWFTAIVVMQYTKETYWLKNISQKDLKHKREQGLRPIILRGGYFTDWGSVNFGIKNGRLVSGTPLSFTIFKQIATDINGYIVIDGYRYLLLFANKITEVEHNKFIFMPKWGWMKPNARIYAIYDKKDKEKVGEENKIYINYNDVEGNGYYTVEDKNFSQKSFSKK
;
A
#
# COMPACT_ATOMS: atom_id res chain seq x y z
N MET A 1 18.71 7.54 27.37
CA MET A 1 18.08 7.08 26.10
C MET A 1 16.67 7.65 25.87
N ARG A 2 15.72 7.56 26.81
CA ARG A 2 14.35 8.12 26.66
C ARG A 2 14.29 9.66 26.51
N LEU A 3 15.17 10.39 27.18
CA LEU A 3 15.29 11.86 27.05
C LEU A 3 15.76 12.29 25.65
N PHE A 4 16.68 11.54 25.05
CA PHE A 4 17.20 11.84 23.71
C PHE A 4 16.11 11.66 22.64
N LEU A 5 15.34 10.57 22.74
CA LEU A 5 14.19 10.29 21.87
C LEU A 5 13.06 11.32 22.02
N SER A 6 12.86 11.89 23.22
CA SER A 6 11.83 12.92 23.42
C SER A 6 12.27 14.29 22.86
N LEU A 7 13.55 14.61 22.97
CA LEU A 7 14.15 15.81 22.37
C LEU A 7 14.13 15.74 20.83
N GLU A 8 14.39 14.56 20.27
CA GLU A 8 14.36 14.33 18.82
C GLU A 8 12.96 14.47 18.24
N LYS A 9 11.93 13.90 18.91
CA LYS A 9 10.52 14.12 18.53
C LYS A 9 10.07 15.58 18.64
N ARG A 10 10.57 16.32 19.64
CA ARG A 10 10.27 17.76 19.79
C ARG A 10 10.96 18.56 18.68
N ARG A 11 12.21 18.22 18.32
CA ARG A 11 12.95 18.82 17.21
C ARG A 11 12.24 18.61 15.87
N GLU A 12 11.74 17.41 15.60
CA GLU A 12 11.00 17.11 14.36
C GLU A 12 9.70 17.91 14.24
N LYS A 13 8.93 18.03 15.34
CA LYS A 13 7.69 18.84 15.34
C LYS A 13 7.96 20.33 15.10
N LEU A 14 9.01 20.86 15.73
CA LEU A 14 9.44 22.25 15.58
C LEU A 14 9.97 22.54 14.16
N SER A 15 10.74 21.61 13.58
CA SER A 15 11.19 21.66 12.18
C SER A 15 10.01 21.67 11.21
N HIS A 16 9.02 20.80 11.39
CA HIS A 16 7.81 20.79 10.55
C HIS A 16 7.00 22.08 10.65
N TRP A 17 6.91 22.68 11.84
CA TRP A 17 6.19 23.94 12.06
C TRP A 17 6.90 25.13 11.39
N LEU A 18 8.22 25.23 11.49
CA LEU A 18 8.99 26.28 10.82
C LEU A 18 8.97 26.13 9.30
N LYS A 19 9.12 24.90 8.78
CA LYS A 19 9.09 24.63 7.34
C LYS A 19 7.78 25.08 6.68
N LYS A 20 6.68 25.05 7.43
CA LYS A 20 5.37 25.53 6.98
C LYS A 20 5.27 27.06 6.89
N ASN A 21 6.03 27.80 7.70
CA ASN A 21 5.87 29.25 7.85
C ASN A 21 6.98 30.09 7.24
N THR A 22 8.20 29.56 7.08
CA THR A 22 9.38 30.37 6.68
C THR A 22 10.27 29.71 5.63
N THR A 23 9.90 28.54 5.08
CA THR A 23 10.73 27.75 4.14
C THR A 23 12.12 27.34 4.65
N ILE A 24 12.50 27.67 5.89
CA ILE A 24 13.82 27.45 6.49
C ILE A 24 13.73 26.34 7.55
N ASP A 25 14.71 25.42 7.57
CA ASP A 25 14.71 24.24 8.44
C ASP A 25 15.58 24.45 9.70
N PHE A 26 15.21 23.87 10.85
CA PHE A 26 15.97 24.01 12.12
C PHE A 26 17.39 23.45 12.04
N SER A 27 17.62 22.53 11.10
CA SER A 27 18.95 22.00 10.84
C SER A 27 19.87 23.05 10.20
N ASP A 28 19.34 24.04 9.51
CA ASP A 28 20.13 25.11 8.89
C ASP A 28 20.66 26.05 9.98
N TRP A 29 19.86 26.27 11.03
CA TRP A 29 20.32 26.94 12.26
C TRP A 29 21.39 26.15 13.00
N GLY A 30 21.28 24.82 13.08
CA GLY A 30 22.31 23.99 13.71
C GLY A 30 23.66 24.07 13.00
N VAL A 31 23.65 24.01 11.66
CA VAL A 31 24.87 24.16 10.84
C VAL A 31 25.42 25.59 10.93
N PHE A 32 24.54 26.60 10.93
CA PHE A 32 24.92 28.00 11.07
C PHE A 32 25.53 28.31 12.46
N VAL A 33 24.96 27.77 13.53
CA VAL A 33 25.48 27.90 14.89
C VAL A 33 26.84 27.21 15.01
N LEU A 34 27.02 26.01 14.43
CA LEU A 34 28.31 25.33 14.38
C LEU A 34 29.35 26.11 13.56
N PHE A 35 28.92 26.72 12.44
CA PHE A 35 29.79 27.57 11.63
C PHE A 35 30.31 28.77 12.42
N ILE A 36 29.41 29.50 13.09
CA ILE A 36 29.75 30.64 13.95
C ILE A 36 30.65 30.21 15.11
N LEU A 37 30.31 29.11 15.79
CA LEU A 37 31.12 28.58 16.90
C LEU A 37 32.53 28.19 16.45
N GLY A 38 32.68 27.60 15.26
CA GLY A 38 33.99 27.26 14.69
C GLY A 38 34.82 28.47 14.32
N LEU A 39 34.21 29.52 13.77
CA LEU A 39 34.88 30.80 13.50
C LEU A 39 35.31 31.49 14.81
N PHE A 40 34.45 31.48 15.82
CA PHE A 40 34.77 31.98 17.16
C PHE A 40 35.93 31.19 17.79
N ALA A 41 35.91 29.86 17.73
CA ALA A 41 36.99 29.02 18.24
C ALA A 41 38.30 29.33 17.53
N MET A 42 38.31 29.41 16.20
CA MET A 42 39.50 29.77 15.43
C MET A 42 40.06 31.13 15.86
N PHE A 43 39.21 32.14 16.05
CA PHE A 43 39.64 33.48 16.48
C PHE A 43 40.18 33.51 17.92
N PHE A 44 39.60 32.72 18.84
CA PHE A 44 40.07 32.64 20.23
C PHE A 44 41.38 31.85 20.37
N PHE A 45 41.55 30.76 19.61
CA PHE A 45 42.76 29.94 19.62
C PHE A 45 43.89 30.54 18.78
N SER A 46 43.60 31.47 17.87
CA SER A 46 44.60 32.13 17.02
C SER A 46 45.32 33.32 17.66
N LYS A 47 45.16 33.56 18.97
CA LYS A 47 45.85 34.67 19.65
C LYS A 47 47.36 34.55 19.48
N GLY A 48 47.95 35.43 18.66
CA GLY A 48 49.38 35.49 18.37
C GLY A 48 49.82 34.86 17.03
N ILE A 49 48.90 34.33 16.23
CA ILE A 49 49.18 33.77 14.89
C ILE A 49 48.87 34.83 13.81
N SER A 50 49.70 34.89 12.77
CA SER A 50 49.49 35.84 11.67
C SER A 50 48.24 35.50 10.87
N LEU A 51 47.55 36.51 10.35
CA LEU A 51 46.28 36.31 9.64
C LEU A 51 46.44 35.43 8.38
N LEU A 52 47.64 35.45 7.77
CA LEU A 52 48.00 34.62 6.62
C LEU A 52 48.01 33.12 6.96
N ASP A 53 48.46 32.76 8.17
CA ASP A 53 48.53 31.37 8.62
C ASP A 53 47.15 30.80 9.01
N LEU A 54 46.13 31.67 9.17
CA LEU A 54 44.76 31.27 9.48
C LEU A 54 43.90 31.00 8.25
N ILE A 55 44.28 31.52 7.08
CA ILE A 55 43.53 31.36 5.83
C ILE A 55 43.31 29.88 5.48
N PRO A 56 44.32 28.98 5.53
CA PRO A 56 44.11 27.57 5.21
C PRO A 56 43.13 26.89 6.15
N SER A 57 43.16 27.23 7.44
CA SER A 57 42.26 26.70 8.47
C SER A 57 40.81 27.13 8.23
N ILE A 58 40.60 28.40 7.83
CA ILE A 58 39.28 28.92 7.48
C ILE A 58 38.72 28.22 6.23
N VAL A 59 39.56 28.01 5.21
CA VAL A 59 39.17 27.31 3.97
C VAL A 59 38.80 25.86 4.26
N LEU A 60 39.58 25.15 5.09
CA LEU A 60 39.28 23.77 5.50
C LEU A 60 37.96 23.69 6.29
N TRP A 61 37.73 24.64 7.21
CA TRP A 61 36.49 24.68 7.98
C TRP A 61 35.26 24.92 7.11
N PHE A 62 35.36 25.88 6.17
CA PHE A 62 34.29 26.13 5.21
C PHE A 62 34.02 24.91 4.33
N THR A 63 35.06 24.25 3.84
CA THR A 63 34.95 23.03 3.03
C THR A 63 34.28 21.90 3.81
N ALA A 64 34.63 21.70 5.08
CA ALA A 64 34.01 20.69 5.94
C ALA A 64 32.50 20.91 6.10
N ILE A 65 32.07 22.17 6.23
CA ILE A 65 30.65 22.53 6.38
C ILE A 65 29.88 22.31 5.08
N VAL A 66 30.46 22.69 3.94
CA VAL A 66 29.87 22.43 2.61
C VAL A 66 29.70 20.92 2.41
N VAL A 67 30.71 20.11 2.74
CA VAL A 67 30.63 18.65 2.65
C VAL A 67 29.55 18.08 3.59
N MET A 68 29.44 18.59 4.82
CA MET A 68 28.38 18.16 5.76
C MET A 68 26.98 18.49 5.23
N GLN A 69 26.76 19.70 4.69
CA GLN A 69 25.48 20.08 4.08
C GLN A 69 25.14 19.18 2.90
N TYR A 70 26.08 18.99 1.99
CA TYR A 70 25.89 18.14 0.81
C TYR A 70 25.56 16.68 1.19
N THR A 71 26.27 16.14 2.18
CA THR A 71 26.03 14.76 2.68
C THR A 71 24.63 14.62 3.27
N LYS A 72 24.18 15.63 4.04
CA LYS A 72 22.83 15.66 4.62
C LYS A 72 21.76 15.71 3.53
N GLU A 73 21.89 16.58 2.52
CA GLU A 73 20.94 16.65 1.41
C GLU A 73 20.85 15.33 0.65
N THR A 74 22.01 14.72 0.37
CA THR A 74 22.08 13.42 -0.31
C THR A 74 21.39 12.32 0.49
N TYR A 75 21.56 12.30 1.82
CA TYR A 75 20.87 11.36 2.71
C TYR A 75 19.34 11.56 2.69
N TRP A 76 18.87 12.81 2.71
CA TRP A 76 17.44 13.13 2.61
C TRP A 76 16.84 12.71 1.28
N LEU A 77 17.54 13.00 0.17
CA LEU A 77 17.11 12.58 -1.18
C LEU A 77 17.01 11.06 -1.29
N LYS A 78 17.98 10.32 -0.70
CA LYS A 78 17.93 8.86 -0.64
C LYS A 78 16.71 8.36 0.12
N ASN A 79 16.40 8.95 1.28
CA ASN A 79 15.24 8.56 2.08
C ASN A 79 13.90 8.85 1.37
N ILE A 80 13.80 9.99 0.68
CA ILE A 80 12.61 10.34 -0.11
C ILE A 80 12.46 9.37 -1.28
N SER A 81 13.53 9.14 -2.04
CA SER A 81 13.56 8.19 -3.16
C SER A 81 13.17 6.78 -2.73
N GLN A 82 13.66 6.30 -1.59
CA GLN A 82 13.27 4.98 -1.06
C GLN A 82 11.79 4.90 -0.70
N LYS A 83 11.21 5.95 -0.10
CA LYS A 83 9.77 6.01 0.20
C LYS A 83 8.94 6.00 -1.07
N ASP A 84 9.33 6.79 -2.07
CA ASP A 84 8.64 6.87 -3.36
C ASP A 84 8.73 5.55 -4.14
N LEU A 85 9.89 4.91 -4.14
CA LEU A 85 10.07 3.58 -4.73
C LEU A 85 9.22 2.53 -4.04
N LYS A 86 9.14 2.56 -2.71
CA LYS A 86 8.29 1.66 -1.95
C LYS A 86 6.81 1.86 -2.30
N HIS A 87 6.32 3.10 -2.33
CA HIS A 87 4.94 3.39 -2.73
C HIS A 87 4.64 3.03 -4.19
N LYS A 88 5.56 3.30 -5.11
CA LYS A 88 5.40 2.90 -6.52
C LYS A 88 5.38 1.37 -6.67
N ARG A 89 6.21 0.65 -5.91
CA ARG A 89 6.24 -0.82 -5.88
C ARG A 89 4.94 -1.38 -5.32
N GLU A 90 4.46 -0.85 -4.21
CA GLU A 90 3.17 -1.22 -3.58
C GLU A 90 1.97 -0.96 -4.51
N GLN A 91 1.99 0.12 -5.29
CA GLN A 91 0.94 0.41 -6.27
C GLN A 91 1.04 -0.43 -7.56
N GLY A 92 2.26 -0.79 -7.98
CA GLY A 92 2.52 -1.55 -9.20
C GLY A 92 2.38 -3.07 -9.08
N LEU A 93 2.52 -3.63 -7.87
CA LEU A 93 2.42 -5.07 -7.61
C LEU A 93 1.02 -5.54 -7.20
N ARG A 94 0.10 -4.61 -6.96
CA ARG A 94 -1.20 -4.92 -6.38
C ARG A 94 -2.16 -5.61 -7.38
N PRO A 95 -2.58 -6.85 -7.14
CA PRO A 95 -3.68 -7.45 -7.87
C PRO A 95 -5.01 -6.74 -7.53
N ILE A 96 -5.89 -6.67 -8.53
CA ILE A 96 -7.21 -6.05 -8.39
C ILE A 96 -8.23 -7.02 -8.98
N ILE A 97 -9.08 -7.59 -8.13
CA ILE A 97 -10.16 -8.49 -8.55
C ILE A 97 -11.48 -7.72 -8.49
N LEU A 98 -12.11 -7.48 -9.62
CA LEU A 98 -13.38 -6.76 -9.70
C LEU A 98 -14.42 -7.61 -10.39
N ARG A 99 -15.68 -7.46 -9.99
CA ARG A 99 -16.79 -8.17 -10.62
C ARG A 99 -16.98 -7.65 -12.05
N GLY A 100 -17.02 -8.58 -12.99
CA GLY A 100 -17.38 -8.35 -14.38
C GLY A 100 -18.86 -8.61 -14.63
N GLY A 101 -19.40 -7.97 -15.67
CA GLY A 101 -20.81 -8.06 -16.05
C GLY A 101 -21.69 -7.02 -15.34
N TYR A 102 -22.93 -6.90 -15.79
CA TYR A 102 -23.90 -5.93 -15.28
C TYR A 102 -25.05 -6.64 -14.56
N PHE A 103 -25.41 -6.15 -13.37
CA PHE A 103 -26.59 -6.57 -12.63
C PHE A 103 -27.44 -5.34 -12.33
N THR A 104 -28.75 -5.46 -12.52
CA THR A 104 -29.72 -4.39 -12.22
C THR A 104 -30.19 -4.44 -10.77
N ASP A 105 -30.21 -5.62 -10.16
CA ASP A 105 -30.70 -5.86 -8.81
C ASP A 105 -30.03 -7.09 -8.18
N TRP A 106 -30.08 -7.18 -6.85
CA TRP A 106 -29.51 -8.29 -6.09
C TRP A 106 -30.32 -9.59 -6.19
N GLY A 107 -31.62 -9.49 -6.53
CA GLY A 107 -32.50 -10.65 -6.70
C GLY A 107 -32.15 -11.49 -7.94
N SER A 108 -31.51 -10.87 -8.94
CA SER A 108 -31.02 -11.50 -10.15
C SER A 108 -29.81 -12.43 -9.92
N VAL A 109 -29.14 -12.30 -8.77
CA VAL A 109 -28.02 -13.16 -8.38
C VAL A 109 -28.57 -14.47 -7.82
N ASN A 110 -29.04 -15.34 -8.71
CA ASN A 110 -29.60 -16.63 -8.35
C ASN A 110 -29.10 -17.74 -9.29
N PHE A 111 -28.72 -18.87 -8.72
CA PHE A 111 -28.23 -20.03 -9.45
C PHE A 111 -28.61 -21.33 -8.75
N GLY A 112 -28.80 -22.38 -9.56
CA GLY A 112 -29.06 -23.74 -9.11
C GLY A 112 -27.81 -24.59 -9.24
N ILE A 113 -27.43 -25.28 -8.17
CA ILE A 113 -26.28 -26.18 -8.13
C ILE A 113 -26.77 -27.60 -7.84
N LYS A 114 -26.30 -28.58 -8.62
CA LYS A 114 -26.52 -30.01 -8.34
C LYS A 114 -25.22 -30.76 -8.58
N ASN A 115 -24.76 -31.49 -7.56
CA ASN A 115 -23.53 -32.30 -7.61
C ASN A 115 -22.30 -31.50 -8.09
N GLY A 116 -22.13 -30.27 -7.59
CA GLY A 116 -21.03 -29.38 -7.96
C GLY A 116 -21.12 -28.77 -9.37
N ARG A 117 -22.21 -29.03 -10.10
CA ARG A 117 -22.46 -28.47 -11.44
C ARG A 117 -23.51 -27.37 -11.38
N LEU A 118 -23.32 -26.34 -12.20
CA LEU A 118 -24.31 -25.30 -12.43
C LEU A 118 -25.45 -25.88 -13.28
N VAL A 119 -26.67 -25.85 -12.75
CA VAL A 119 -27.88 -26.36 -13.41
C VAL A 119 -28.77 -25.22 -13.91
N SER A 120 -28.72 -24.05 -13.27
CA SER A 120 -29.46 -22.86 -13.68
C SER A 120 -28.78 -21.57 -13.21
N GLY A 121 -29.07 -20.47 -13.89
CA GLY A 121 -28.50 -19.14 -13.60
C GLY A 121 -27.15 -18.88 -14.26
N THR A 122 -26.62 -17.68 -14.05
CA THR A 122 -25.29 -17.26 -14.52
C THR A 122 -24.38 -17.07 -13.32
N PRO A 123 -23.16 -17.66 -13.29
CA PRO A 123 -22.25 -17.47 -12.17
C PRO A 123 -21.74 -16.03 -12.15
N LEU A 124 -21.40 -15.53 -10.96
CA LEU A 124 -20.71 -14.26 -10.82
C LEU A 124 -19.39 -14.34 -11.55
N SER A 125 -19.06 -13.34 -12.36
CA SER A 125 -17.78 -13.27 -13.04
C SER A 125 -16.90 -12.21 -12.39
N PHE A 126 -15.62 -12.49 -12.24
CA PHE A 126 -14.62 -11.56 -11.73
C PHE A 126 -13.42 -11.53 -12.65
N THR A 127 -12.88 -10.34 -12.88
CA THR A 127 -11.69 -10.11 -13.71
C THR A 127 -10.54 -9.64 -12.83
N ILE A 128 -9.38 -10.25 -13.03
CA ILE A 128 -8.13 -9.83 -12.37
C ILE A 128 -7.47 -8.76 -13.25
N PHE A 129 -7.50 -7.50 -12.84
CA PHE A 129 -7.09 -6.37 -13.69
C PHE A 129 -5.59 -6.05 -13.66
N LYS A 130 -4.80 -6.65 -12.77
CA LYS A 130 -3.36 -6.41 -12.60
C LYS A 130 -2.71 -7.61 -11.90
N GLN A 131 -1.46 -7.92 -12.25
CA GLN A 131 -0.58 -8.90 -11.59
C GLN A 131 -1.22 -10.29 -11.34
N ILE A 132 -0.46 -11.20 -10.75
CA ILE A 132 -0.96 -12.53 -10.37
C ILE A 132 -1.63 -12.42 -9.01
N ALA A 133 -2.87 -12.89 -8.92
CA ALA A 133 -3.58 -13.02 -7.65
C ALA A 133 -3.49 -14.46 -7.14
N THR A 134 -3.26 -14.63 -5.85
CA THR A 134 -3.15 -15.92 -5.18
C THR A 134 -4.16 -16.00 -4.02
N ASP A 135 -4.43 -17.22 -3.53
CA ASP A 135 -5.24 -17.47 -2.33
C ASP A 135 -6.64 -16.82 -2.32
N ILE A 136 -7.31 -16.81 -3.47
CA ILE A 136 -8.59 -16.11 -3.65
C ILE A 136 -9.68 -16.83 -2.87
N ASN A 137 -10.37 -16.11 -1.99
CA ASN A 137 -11.55 -16.55 -1.27
C ASN A 137 -12.52 -15.38 -1.08
N GLY A 138 -13.74 -15.65 -0.64
CA GLY A 138 -14.73 -14.60 -0.47
C GLY A 138 -16.07 -15.09 0.02
N TYR A 139 -16.95 -14.13 0.26
CA TYR A 139 -18.34 -14.37 0.64
C TYR A 139 -19.23 -13.30 0.02
N ILE A 140 -20.52 -13.60 0.01
CA ILE A 140 -21.56 -12.68 -0.43
C ILE A 140 -22.62 -12.58 0.66
N VAL A 141 -23.13 -11.37 0.88
CA VAL A 141 -24.28 -11.11 1.74
C VAL A 141 -25.44 -10.72 0.85
N ILE A 142 -26.54 -11.46 0.94
CA ILE A 142 -27.81 -11.17 0.28
C ILE A 142 -28.92 -11.41 1.29
N ASP A 143 -29.85 -10.46 1.41
CA ASP A 143 -31.06 -10.56 2.23
C ASP A 143 -30.79 -10.94 3.71
N GLY A 144 -29.71 -10.39 4.28
CA GLY A 144 -29.31 -10.63 5.68
C GLY A 144 -28.68 -12.01 5.93
N TYR A 145 -28.26 -12.72 4.88
CA TYR A 145 -27.52 -13.97 4.99
C TYR A 145 -26.17 -13.87 4.30
N ARG A 146 -25.14 -14.34 4.98
CA ARG A 146 -23.79 -14.51 4.45
C ARG A 146 -23.64 -15.92 3.90
N TYR A 147 -23.15 -16.01 2.67
CA TYR A 147 -22.86 -17.26 1.98
C TYR A 147 -21.41 -17.29 1.52
N LEU A 148 -20.75 -18.43 1.67
CA LEU A 148 -19.39 -18.62 1.16
C LEU A 148 -19.40 -18.63 -0.37
N LEU A 149 -18.44 -17.94 -0.99
CA LEU A 149 -18.24 -18.03 -2.43
C LEU A 149 -17.38 -19.24 -2.77
N LEU A 150 -17.87 -20.04 -3.72
CA LEU A 150 -17.16 -21.14 -4.35
C LEU A 150 -16.70 -20.68 -5.73
N PHE A 151 -15.40 -20.74 -5.99
CA PHE A 151 -14.75 -20.22 -7.18
C PHE A 151 -14.40 -21.33 -8.17
N ALA A 152 -14.50 -21.03 -9.45
CA ALA A 152 -14.08 -21.90 -10.54
C ALA A 152 -13.45 -21.07 -11.67
N ASN A 153 -12.47 -21.63 -12.36
CA ASN A 153 -12.04 -21.13 -13.67
C ASN A 153 -12.62 -22.03 -14.76
N LYS A 154 -12.78 -21.50 -15.99
CA LYS A 154 -13.09 -22.32 -17.15
C LYS A 154 -11.82 -23.10 -17.51
N ILE A 155 -11.72 -24.35 -17.03
CA ILE A 155 -10.50 -25.17 -17.19
C ILE A 155 -10.41 -25.75 -18.62
N THR A 156 -11.52 -25.98 -19.32
CA THR A 156 -11.51 -26.61 -20.65
C THR A 156 -12.70 -26.17 -21.54
N GLU A 157 -12.45 -26.00 -22.84
CA GLU A 157 -13.49 -25.81 -23.87
C GLU A 157 -14.28 -27.08 -24.19
N VAL A 158 -13.80 -28.23 -23.71
CA VAL A 158 -14.23 -29.57 -24.14
C VAL A 158 -15.61 -29.97 -23.60
N GLU A 159 -16.05 -29.41 -22.46
CA GLU A 159 -17.40 -29.61 -21.92
C GLU A 159 -17.97 -28.28 -21.46
N HIS A 160 -18.80 -27.65 -22.30
CA HIS A 160 -19.25 -26.25 -22.19
C HIS A 160 -19.90 -25.82 -20.85
N ASN A 161 -20.17 -26.73 -19.91
CA ASN A 161 -20.88 -26.44 -18.66
C ASN A 161 -20.31 -27.14 -17.40
N LYS A 162 -19.09 -27.71 -17.47
CA LYS A 162 -18.50 -28.39 -16.29
C LYS A 162 -17.55 -27.48 -15.55
N PHE A 163 -18.09 -26.82 -14.53
CA PHE A 163 -17.30 -26.10 -13.55
C PHE A 163 -16.99 -27.01 -12.36
N ILE A 164 -15.77 -26.95 -11.84
CA ILE A 164 -15.41 -27.50 -10.53
C ILE A 164 -15.24 -26.31 -9.60
N PHE A 165 -16.16 -26.15 -8.66
CA PHE A 165 -16.17 -25.04 -7.73
C PHE A 165 -15.45 -25.41 -6.43
N MET A 166 -14.56 -24.53 -5.96
CA MET A 166 -13.75 -24.70 -4.76
C MET A 166 -13.87 -23.47 -3.85
N PRO A 167 -13.89 -23.62 -2.52
CA PRO A 167 -14.03 -22.49 -1.59
C PRO A 167 -12.82 -21.53 -1.60
N LYS A 168 -11.67 -22.01 -2.07
CA LYS A 168 -10.44 -21.24 -2.23
C LYS A 168 -9.82 -21.57 -3.58
N TRP A 169 -9.40 -20.54 -4.31
CA TRP A 169 -8.70 -20.69 -5.58
C TRP A 169 -7.21 -20.35 -5.44
N GLY A 170 -6.35 -21.17 -6.05
CA GLY A 170 -4.90 -21.12 -5.84
C GLY A 170 -4.23 -19.87 -6.42
N TRP A 171 -4.19 -19.76 -7.75
CA TRP A 171 -3.55 -18.66 -8.45
C TRP A 171 -4.27 -18.31 -9.76
N MET A 172 -4.22 -17.05 -10.16
CA MET A 172 -4.79 -16.54 -11.41
C MET A 172 -3.89 -15.49 -12.04
N LYS A 173 -3.67 -15.61 -13.35
CA LYS A 173 -2.90 -14.65 -14.14
C LYS A 173 -3.68 -13.32 -14.35
N PRO A 174 -2.98 -12.21 -14.63
CA PRO A 174 -3.63 -10.96 -15.03
C PRO A 174 -4.55 -11.18 -16.24
N ASN A 175 -5.63 -10.40 -16.31
CA ASN A 175 -6.69 -10.44 -17.32
C ASN A 175 -7.45 -11.78 -17.41
N ALA A 176 -7.21 -12.72 -16.50
CA ALA A 176 -8.03 -13.92 -16.41
C ALA A 176 -9.40 -13.60 -15.80
N ARG A 177 -10.39 -14.43 -16.16
CA ARG A 177 -11.70 -14.43 -15.53
C ARG A 177 -11.82 -15.61 -14.58
N ILE A 178 -12.31 -15.34 -13.38
CA ILE A 178 -12.71 -16.37 -12.41
C ILE A 178 -14.21 -16.24 -12.20
N TYR A 179 -14.88 -17.37 -12.09
CA TYR A 179 -16.31 -17.45 -11.83
C TYR A 179 -16.55 -17.83 -10.39
N ALA A 180 -17.62 -17.35 -9.79
CA ALA A 180 -18.03 -17.77 -8.47
C ALA A 180 -19.54 -17.96 -8.36
N ILE A 181 -19.91 -18.83 -7.44
CA ILE A 181 -21.28 -19.08 -7.00
C ILE A 181 -21.28 -19.14 -5.47
N TYR A 182 -22.45 -19.18 -4.85
CA TYR A 182 -22.59 -19.48 -3.43
C TYR A 182 -23.57 -20.64 -3.23
N ASP A 183 -23.33 -21.49 -2.24
CA ASP A 183 -24.29 -22.53 -1.87
C ASP A 183 -25.31 -21.96 -0.88
N LYS A 184 -26.60 -22.09 -1.18
CA LYS A 184 -27.69 -21.65 -0.29
C LYS A 184 -27.81 -22.50 0.97
N LYS A 185 -27.21 -23.70 1.00
CA LYS A 185 -27.27 -24.63 2.13
C LYS A 185 -26.44 -24.15 3.31
N ASP A 186 -25.30 -23.54 3.05
CA ASP A 186 -24.34 -23.14 4.07
C ASP A 186 -24.38 -21.61 4.22
N LYS A 187 -25.24 -21.15 5.14
CA LYS A 187 -25.54 -19.72 5.33
C LYS A 187 -25.52 -19.32 6.79
N GLU A 188 -24.95 -18.16 7.05
CA GLU A 188 -24.90 -17.52 8.35
C GLU A 188 -25.84 -16.30 8.35
N LYS A 189 -26.71 -16.17 9.36
CA LYS A 189 -27.54 -14.97 9.50
C LYS A 189 -26.68 -13.81 9.98
N VAL A 190 -26.71 -12.69 9.25
CA VAL A 190 -25.89 -11.51 9.54
C VAL A 190 -26.73 -10.24 9.49
N GLY A 191 -26.34 -9.22 10.27
CA GLY A 191 -26.96 -7.88 10.24
C GLY A 191 -26.35 -6.94 9.19
N GLU A 192 -25.69 -7.50 8.17
CA GLU A 192 -24.94 -6.73 7.17
C GLU A 192 -25.83 -6.44 5.94
N GLU A 193 -25.62 -5.30 5.30
CA GLU A 193 -26.24 -4.99 4.00
C GLU A 193 -25.68 -5.88 2.88
N ASN A 194 -26.38 -5.92 1.74
CA ASN A 194 -25.94 -6.68 0.59
C ASN A 194 -24.54 -6.25 0.16
N LYS A 195 -23.63 -7.22 0.01
CA LYS A 195 -22.25 -6.97 -0.41
C LYS A 195 -21.60 -8.21 -0.97
N ILE A 196 -20.59 -8.01 -1.82
CA ILE A 196 -19.65 -9.06 -2.22
C ILE A 196 -18.29 -8.71 -1.64
N TYR A 197 -17.67 -9.65 -0.94
CA TYR A 197 -16.34 -9.51 -0.36
C TYR A 197 -15.42 -10.57 -0.94
N ILE A 198 -14.27 -10.16 -1.48
CA ILE A 198 -13.23 -11.07 -1.96
C ILE A 198 -11.91 -10.67 -1.31
N ASN A 199 -11.19 -11.64 -0.80
CA ASN A 199 -9.85 -11.49 -0.25
C ASN A 199 -8.89 -12.37 -1.04
N TYR A 200 -7.69 -11.85 -1.26
CA TYR A 200 -6.68 -12.46 -2.13
C TYR A 200 -5.31 -11.87 -1.82
N ASN A 201 -4.26 -12.58 -2.21
CA ASN A 201 -2.87 -12.17 -2.01
C ASN A 201 -2.19 -11.89 -3.35
N ASP A 202 -1.03 -11.22 -3.32
CA ASP A 202 -0.09 -11.24 -4.44
C ASP A 202 0.88 -12.43 -4.33
N VAL A 203 1.79 -12.54 -5.29
CA VAL A 203 2.84 -13.57 -5.30
C VAL A 203 3.88 -13.43 -4.18
N GLU A 204 3.98 -12.24 -3.57
CA GLU A 204 4.88 -11.96 -2.44
C GLU A 204 4.18 -12.23 -1.08
N GLY A 205 2.88 -12.55 -1.09
CA GLY A 205 2.09 -12.82 0.10
C GLY A 205 1.43 -11.58 0.73
N ASN A 206 1.49 -10.42 0.08
CA ASN A 206 0.79 -9.23 0.56
C ASN A 206 -0.72 -9.39 0.35
N GLY A 207 -1.49 -9.14 1.41
CA GLY A 207 -2.94 -9.33 1.41
C GLY A 207 -3.71 -8.13 0.87
N TYR A 208 -4.80 -8.41 0.15
CA TYR A 208 -5.71 -7.42 -0.43
C TYR A 208 -7.15 -7.90 -0.36
N TYR A 209 -8.08 -6.96 -0.42
CA TYR A 209 -9.49 -7.31 -0.51
C TYR A 209 -10.27 -6.33 -1.37
N THR A 210 -11.35 -6.79 -1.96
CA THR A 210 -12.31 -6.00 -2.71
C THR A 210 -13.70 -6.15 -2.12
N VAL A 211 -14.43 -5.06 -2.10
CA VAL A 211 -15.80 -4.98 -1.59
C VAL A 211 -16.67 -4.33 -2.66
N GLU A 212 -17.78 -4.99 -2.98
CA GLU A 212 -18.90 -4.40 -3.71
C GLU A 212 -20.04 -4.18 -2.73
N ASP A 213 -20.50 -2.94 -2.57
CA ASP A 213 -21.58 -2.59 -1.65
C ASP A 213 -22.98 -2.73 -2.29
N LYS A 214 -24.04 -2.51 -1.52
CA LYS A 214 -25.44 -2.62 -1.96
C LYS A 214 -25.79 -1.80 -3.20
N ASN A 215 -25.04 -0.74 -3.48
CA ASN A 215 -25.23 0.15 -4.62
C ASN A 215 -24.37 -0.27 -5.83
N PHE A 216 -23.84 -1.50 -5.81
CA PHE A 216 -22.91 -2.03 -6.80
C PHE A 216 -21.61 -1.21 -6.94
N SER A 217 -21.25 -0.44 -5.91
CA SER A 217 -20.02 0.33 -5.89
C SER A 217 -18.87 -0.57 -5.44
N GLN A 218 -17.88 -0.73 -6.32
CA GLN A 218 -16.73 -1.61 -6.10
C GLN A 218 -15.51 -0.83 -5.63
N LYS A 219 -14.89 -1.28 -4.55
CA LYS A 219 -13.68 -0.69 -3.97
C LYS A 219 -12.67 -1.77 -3.66
N SER A 220 -11.38 -1.43 -3.78
CA SER A 220 -10.29 -2.34 -3.43
C SER A 220 -9.43 -1.72 -2.33
N PHE A 221 -9.01 -2.55 -1.37
CA PHE A 221 -8.13 -2.15 -0.27
C PHE A 221 -6.91 -3.08 -0.11
N SER A 222 -5.87 -2.59 0.56
CA SER A 222 -4.75 -3.42 1.04
C SER A 222 -5.03 -3.87 2.48
N LYS A 223 -4.69 -5.12 2.79
CA LYS A 223 -4.72 -5.65 4.15
C LYS A 223 -3.43 -5.22 4.84
N LYS A 224 -3.56 -4.43 5.92
CA LYS A 224 -2.42 -4.05 6.76
C LYS A 224 -2.04 -5.20 7.69
#